data_AF-A0A376TN80-F1
#
_entry.id   AF-A0A376TN80-F1
#
_cell.length_a   1.000
_cell.length_b   1.000
_cell.length_c   1.000
_cell.angle_alpha   90.00
_cell.angle_beta   90.00
_cell.angle_gamma   90.00
#
_symmetry.space_group_name_H-M   'P 1'
#
loop_
_entity.id
_entity.type
_entity.pdbx_description
1 polymer ?
#
loop_
_entity_poly.entity_id
_entity_poly.type
_entity_poly.pdbx_seq_one_letter_code
_entity_poly.pdbx_strand_id
1 'polypeptide(L)'
;MPGLENLALIPGCVGSSPIQNIGAYGVELQRVCAYVDCVELATGKQVRLTAKECRFGYRDSIFKHEYQDRFAIVAVGLRLPKSGNLY
;
A
#
# COMPACT_ATOMS: atom_id res chain seq x y z
N MET A 1 5.54 -9.82 14.75
CA MET A 1 4.77 -10.39 13.62
C MET A 1 5.72 -10.45 12.43
N PRO A 2 5.97 -11.63 11.83
CA PRO A 2 6.70 -11.75 10.57
C PRO A 2 5.86 -11.28 9.36
N GLY A 3 6.50 -11.08 8.21
CA GLY A 3 5.85 -10.84 6.91
C GLY A 3 6.25 -9.55 6.18
N LEU A 4 7.26 -8.82 6.67
CA LEU A 4 7.78 -7.59 6.05
C LEU A 4 9.31 -7.61 5.87
N GLU A 5 9.97 -8.69 6.28
CA GLU A 5 11.43 -8.86 6.25
C GLU A 5 12.03 -8.64 4.87
N ASN A 6 11.37 -9.10 3.79
CA ASN A 6 11.80 -8.86 2.42
C ASN A 6 11.71 -7.37 2.02
N LEU A 7 10.95 -6.55 2.74
CA LEU A 7 10.80 -5.12 2.50
C LEU A 7 11.66 -4.27 3.46
N ALA A 8 12.50 -4.91 4.28
CA ALA A 8 13.38 -4.22 5.21
C ALA A 8 14.35 -3.27 4.48
N LEU A 9 14.70 -2.17 5.14
CA LEU A 9 15.62 -1.12 4.65
C LEU A 9 15.17 -0.38 3.37
N ILE A 10 13.95 -0.59 2.86
CA ILE A 10 13.36 0.31 1.86
C ILE A 10 13.09 1.67 2.52
N PRO A 11 13.68 2.78 2.04
CA PRO A 11 13.46 4.09 2.63
C PRO A 11 12.07 4.64 2.30
N GLY A 12 11.64 5.66 3.06
CA GLY A 12 10.41 6.39 2.81
C GLY A 12 9.37 6.21 3.93
N CYS A 13 8.16 6.72 3.67
CA CYS A 13 7.06 6.65 4.62
C CYS A 13 6.10 5.50 4.27
N VAL A 14 5.40 4.99 5.28
CA VAL A 14 4.32 4.00 5.08
C VAL A 14 3.26 4.51 4.10
N GLY A 15 2.89 5.79 4.15
CA GLY A 15 1.92 6.38 3.21
C GLY A 15 2.37 6.35 1.75
N SER A 16 3.68 6.31 1.47
CA SER A 16 4.20 6.25 0.10
C SER A 16 4.33 4.82 -0.41
N SER A 17 4.32 3.82 0.48
CA SER A 17 4.52 2.41 0.13
C SER A 17 3.52 1.88 -0.91
N PRO A 18 2.23 2.27 -0.91
CA PRO A 18 1.26 1.78 -1.89
C PRO A 18 1.43 2.42 -3.27
N ILE A 19 1.96 3.63 -3.36
CA ILE A 19 1.97 4.43 -4.61
C ILE A 19 2.70 3.69 -5.73
N GLN A 20 3.87 3.15 -5.42
CA GLN A 20 4.67 2.34 -6.34
C GLN A 20 4.70 0.86 -5.96
N ASN A 21 3.73 0.36 -5.17
CA ASN A 21 3.69 -1.04 -4.72
C ASN A 21 5.09 -1.56 -4.35
N ILE A 22 5.69 -0.98 -3.29
CA ILE A 22 7.11 -1.25 -2.97
C ILE A 22 7.41 -2.74 -2.95
N GLY A 23 8.57 -3.13 -3.46
CA GLY A 23 8.94 -4.53 -3.50
C GLY A 23 10.44 -4.77 -3.60
N ALA A 24 10.90 -5.77 -2.88
CA ALA A 24 12.27 -6.25 -2.87
C ALA A 24 12.29 -7.76 -2.54
N TYR A 25 13.34 -8.44 -2.97
CA TYR A 25 13.57 -9.87 -2.71
C TYR A 25 12.33 -10.77 -2.96
N GLY A 26 11.62 -10.52 -4.07
CA GLY A 26 10.46 -11.33 -4.50
C GLY A 26 9.15 -11.09 -3.76
N VAL A 27 9.07 -10.07 -2.90
CA VAL A 27 7.84 -9.67 -2.20
C VAL A 27 7.50 -8.23 -2.57
N GLU A 28 6.20 -7.97 -2.75
CA GLU A 28 5.63 -6.64 -2.98
C GLU A 28 4.57 -6.33 -1.92
N LEU A 29 4.31 -5.04 -1.69
CA LEU A 29 3.33 -4.57 -0.70
C LEU A 29 1.95 -5.18 -0.92
N GLN A 30 1.53 -5.36 -2.18
CA GLN A 30 0.23 -5.96 -2.53
C GLN A 30 -0.03 -7.32 -1.85
N ARG A 31 1.01 -8.05 -1.47
CA ARG A 31 0.91 -9.35 -0.79
C ARG A 31 0.35 -9.23 0.62
N VAL A 32 0.60 -8.11 1.29
CA VAL A 32 0.28 -7.87 2.69
C VAL A 32 -0.62 -6.66 2.90
N CYS A 33 -0.87 -5.85 1.87
CA CYS A 33 -1.81 -4.75 1.93
C CYS A 33 -3.24 -5.29 2.10
N ALA A 34 -3.93 -4.83 3.14
CA ALA A 34 -5.35 -5.07 3.34
C ALA A 34 -6.18 -3.93 2.73
N TYR A 35 -5.79 -2.69 3.04
CA TYR A 35 -6.46 -1.48 2.57
C TYR A 35 -5.53 -0.26 2.63
N VAL A 36 -5.94 0.82 1.95
CA VAL A 36 -5.33 2.14 2.04
C VAL A 36 -6.42 3.16 2.33
N ASP A 37 -6.23 3.95 3.39
CA ASP A 37 -7.12 5.05 3.73
C ASP A 37 -6.59 6.34 3.11
N CYS A 38 -7.49 7.07 2.46
CA CYS A 38 -7.22 8.33 1.81
C CYS A 38 -8.22 9.40 2.24
N VAL A 39 -7.80 10.65 2.14
CA VAL A 39 -8.68 11.82 2.19
C VAL A 39 -8.69 12.49 0.84
N GLU A 40 -9.88 12.79 0.29
CA GLU A 40 -9.99 13.63 -0.90
C GLU A 40 -9.68 15.07 -0.51
N LEU A 41 -8.66 15.66 -1.13
CA LEU A 41 -8.12 16.96 -0.73
C LEU A 41 -9.13 18.10 -0.89
N ALA A 42 -9.99 18.02 -1.90
CA ALA A 42 -10.98 19.05 -2.20
C ALA A 42 -12.15 19.09 -1.21
N THR A 43 -12.50 17.95 -0.61
CA THR A 43 -13.75 17.80 0.18
C THR A 43 -13.49 17.41 1.63
N GLY A 44 -12.28 16.94 1.97
CA GLY A 44 -11.97 16.33 3.26
C GLY A 44 -12.64 14.98 3.46
N LYS A 45 -13.31 14.42 2.44
CA LYS A 45 -14.02 13.15 2.55
C LYS A 45 -13.03 11.99 2.63
N GLN A 46 -13.23 11.11 3.60
CA GLN A 46 -12.43 9.91 3.75
C GLN A 46 -12.95 8.80 2.83
N VAL A 47 -12.02 8.06 2.23
CA VAL A 47 -12.29 6.85 1.46
C VAL A 47 -11.29 5.77 1.86
N ARG A 48 -11.77 4.53 1.94
CA ARG A 48 -10.92 3.35 2.12
C ARG A 48 -10.94 2.54 0.84
N LEU A 49 -9.78 2.29 0.26
CA LEU A 49 -9.62 1.38 -0.86
C LEU A 49 -9.16 0.01 -0.34
N THR A 50 -9.84 -1.05 -0.76
CA THR A 50 -9.33 -2.41 -0.62
C THR A 50 -8.07 -2.60 -1.47
N ALA A 51 -7.23 -3.58 -1.15
CA ALA A 51 -6.03 -3.87 -1.95
C ALA A 51 -6.34 -4.14 -3.44
N LYS A 52 -7.52 -4.70 -3.76
CA LYS A 52 -7.97 -4.90 -5.13
C LYS A 52 -8.27 -3.57 -5.84
N GLU A 53 -8.92 -2.63 -5.15
CA GLU A 53 -9.25 -1.30 -5.69
C GLU A 53 -8.01 -0.41 -5.84
N CYS A 54 -6.94 -0.67 -5.08
CA CYS A 54 -5.64 -0.01 -5.28
C CYS A 54 -4.99 -0.34 -6.63
N ARG A 55 -5.45 -1.39 -7.33
CA ARG A 55 -4.95 -1.82 -8.66
C ARG A 55 -3.43 -1.91 -8.71
N PHE A 56 -2.84 -2.58 -7.71
CA PHE A 56 -1.39 -2.76 -7.66
C PHE A 56 -0.87 -3.48 -8.90
N GLY A 57 0.28 -3.02 -9.38
CA GLY A 57 1.08 -3.65 -10.43
C GLY A 57 2.57 -3.45 -10.15
N TYR A 58 3.42 -3.91 -11.06
CA TYR A 58 4.86 -3.74 -10.91
C TYR A 58 5.25 -2.26 -10.92
N ARG A 59 5.69 -1.74 -9.76
CA ARG A 59 5.99 -0.31 -9.55
C ARG A 59 4.81 0.62 -9.86
N ASP A 60 3.59 0.13 -9.67
CA ASP A 60 2.38 0.83 -10.09
C ASP A 60 1.18 0.62 -9.16
N SER A 61 0.27 1.60 -9.17
CA SER A 61 -1.02 1.56 -8.47
C SER A 61 -1.94 2.67 -8.99
N ILE A 62 -3.21 2.66 -8.60
CA ILE A 62 -4.17 3.74 -8.90
C ILE A 62 -3.70 5.13 -8.41
N PHE A 63 -2.84 5.18 -7.38
CA PHE A 63 -2.32 6.43 -6.79
C PHE A 63 -1.30 7.15 -7.69
N LYS A 64 -0.79 6.51 -8.73
CA LYS A 64 0.00 7.17 -9.79
C LYS A 64 -0.85 7.65 -10.97
N HIS A 65 -2.15 7.38 -10.92
CA HIS A 65 -3.09 7.64 -12.01
C HIS A 65 -4.26 8.48 -11.49
N GLU A 66 -5.47 7.93 -11.50
CA GLU A 66 -6.72 8.61 -11.14
C GLU A 66 -6.70 9.29 -9.76
N TYR A 67 -5.91 8.78 -8.81
CA TYR A 67 -5.89 9.25 -7.43
C TYR A 67 -4.73 10.22 -7.11
N GLN A 68 -3.80 10.44 -8.05
CA GLN A 68 -2.50 11.09 -7.77
C GLN A 68 -2.62 12.47 -7.12
N ASP A 69 -3.42 13.37 -7.71
CA ASP A 69 -3.48 14.77 -7.26
C ASP A 69 -4.73 15.07 -6.43
N ARG A 70 -5.68 14.12 -6.38
CA ARG A 70 -7.00 14.30 -5.75
C ARG A 70 -7.03 13.81 -4.30
N PHE A 71 -6.18 12.86 -3.95
CA PHE A 71 -6.23 12.18 -2.67
C PHE A 71 -4.88 12.19 -1.97
N ALA A 72 -4.89 12.35 -0.65
CA ALA A 72 -3.73 12.10 0.20
C ALA A 72 -3.92 10.80 0.99
N ILE A 73 -2.92 9.92 0.97
CA ILE A 73 -2.89 8.71 1.79
C ILE A 73 -2.65 9.11 3.25
N VAL A 74 -3.53 8.67 4.15
CA VAL A 74 -3.46 8.99 5.58
C VAL A 74 -3.21 7.78 6.47
N ALA A 75 -3.52 6.56 6.00
CA ALA A 75 -3.14 5.32 6.67
C ALA A 75 -3.05 4.14 5.69
N VAL A 76 -2.30 3.10 6.06
CA VAL A 76 -2.20 1.84 5.32
C VAL A 76 -2.48 0.69 6.29
N GLY A 77 -3.43 -0.16 5.93
CA GLY A 77 -3.76 -1.38 6.67
C GLY A 77 -2.98 -2.57 6.12
N LEU A 78 -2.25 -3.28 6.98
CA LEU A 78 -1.49 -4.47 6.62
C LEU A 78 -2.08 -5.72 7.29
N ARG A 79 -2.14 -6.83 6.55
CA ARG A 79 -2.53 -8.16 7.03
C ARG A 79 -1.30 -9.07 7.06
N LEU A 80 -0.82 -9.38 8.27
CA LEU A 80 0.33 -10.26 8.49
C LEU A 80 -0.14 -11.61 9.06
N PRO A 81 0.09 -12.74 8.36
CA PRO A 81 -0.21 -14.06 8.89
C PRO A 81 0.61 -14.38 10.15
N LYS A 82 -0.01 -15.01 11.16
CA LYS A 82 0.69 -15.39 12.40
C LYS A 82 1.79 -16.43 12.16
N SER A 83 1.59 -17.32 11.19
CA SER A 83 2.45 -18.47 10.91
C SER A 83 3.72 -18.16 10.11
N GLY A 84 3.99 -16.90 9.75
CA GLY A 84 5.23 -16.48 9.08
C GLY A 84 5.45 -17.01 7.66
N ASN A 85 4.72 -18.04 7.25
CA ASN A 85 4.69 -18.49 5.87
C ASN A 85 3.91 -17.48 5.02
N LEU A 86 4.67 -16.57 4.42
CA LEU A 86 4.30 -15.92 3.17
C LEU A 86 4.64 -16.82 1.98
N TYR A 87 4.67 -18.14 2.10
CA TYR A 87 4.90 -19.08 1.00
C TYR A 87 3.97 -20.29 1.17
#